data_AF-A0A6I3XSJ2-F1
#
_entry.id   AF-A0A6I3XSJ2-F1
#
_cell.length_a   1.000
_cell.length_b   1.000
_cell.length_c   1.000
_cell.angle_alpha   90.00
_cell.angle_beta   90.00
_cell.angle_gamma   90.00
#
_symmetry.space_group_name_H-M   'P 1'
#
loop_
_entity.id
_entity.type
_entity.pdbx_description
1 polymer ?
#
loop_
_entity_poly.entity_id
_entity_poly.type
_entity_poly.pdbx_seq_one_letter_code
_entity_poly.pdbx_strand_id
1 'polypeptide(L)'
;MAALTSSRFHVASRTAAAVLGGYAFTWGVIAFATAALFAAGMEFHDAEHLSYIIGFLVFLAAFLLAFAARSLPKVWLVLAGGGAVLTIGATLLQTQLV
;
A
#
# COMPACT_ATOMS: atom_id res chain seq x y z
N MET A 1 24.15 -4.47 -30.19
CA MET A 1 22.70 -4.23 -29.96
C MET A 1 22.31 -4.65 -28.52
N ALA A 2 22.90 -4.04 -27.48
CA ALA A 2 22.77 -4.53 -26.09
C ALA A 2 22.54 -3.44 -25.02
N ALA A 3 22.23 -2.20 -25.41
CA ALA A 3 22.06 -1.08 -24.47
C ALA A 3 20.61 -0.68 -24.17
N LEU A 4 19.61 -1.26 -24.87
CA LEU A 4 18.20 -0.85 -24.75
C LEU A 4 17.42 -1.62 -23.67
N THR A 5 17.91 -2.79 -23.25
CA THR A 5 17.18 -3.69 -22.33
C THR A 5 17.12 -3.14 -20.91
N SER A 6 18.18 -2.44 -20.47
CA SER A 6 18.27 -1.84 -19.12
C SER A 6 17.22 -0.74 -18.89
N SER A 7 16.94 0.11 -19.90
CA SER A 7 15.94 1.18 -19.81
C SER A 7 14.51 0.63 -19.74
N ARG A 8 14.17 -0.33 -20.62
CA ARG A 8 12.83 -0.94 -20.68
C ARG A 8 12.50 -1.69 -19.39
N PHE A 9 13.47 -2.43 -18.85
CA PHE A 9 13.31 -3.17 -17.61
C PHE A 9 13.19 -2.23 -16.40
N HIS A 10 13.89 -1.10 -16.41
CA HIS A 10 13.73 -0.06 -15.38
C HIS A 10 12.32 0.54 -15.40
N VAL A 11 11.79 0.87 -16.58
CA VAL A 11 10.41 1.37 -16.70
C VAL A 11 9.40 0.31 -16.27
N ALA A 12 9.54 -0.93 -16.74
CA ALA A 12 8.64 -2.03 -16.37
C ALA A 12 8.66 -2.33 -14.87
N SER A 13 9.83 -2.38 -14.23
CA SER A 13 9.95 -2.59 -12.78
C SER A 13 9.37 -1.43 -11.97
N ARG A 14 9.45 -0.20 -12.47
CA ARG A 14 8.86 0.98 -11.83
C ARG A 14 7.33 0.98 -11.94
N THR A 15 6.80 0.60 -13.10
CA THR A 15 5.35 0.41 -13.28
C THR A 15 4.84 -0.73 -12.41
N ALA A 16 5.56 -1.86 -12.35
CA ALA A 16 5.22 -2.97 -11.47
C ALA A 16 5.26 -2.56 -10.00
N ALA A 17 6.24 -1.75 -9.58
CA ALA A 17 6.31 -1.21 -8.22
C ALA A 17 5.14 -0.27 -7.90
N ALA A 18 4.78 0.61 -8.85
CA ALA A 18 3.66 1.54 -8.68
C ALA A 18 2.33 0.80 -8.57
N VAL A 19 2.10 -0.21 -9.41
CA VAL A 19 0.84 -0.96 -9.45
C VAL A 19 0.80 -1.99 -8.34
N LEU A 20 1.74 -2.95 -8.31
CA LEU A 20 1.73 -4.05 -7.35
C LEU A 20 2.07 -3.57 -5.94
N GLY A 21 3.10 -2.73 -5.80
CA GLY A 21 3.50 -2.16 -4.52
C GLY A 21 2.46 -1.18 -3.98
N GLY A 22 1.93 -0.30 -4.85
CA GLY A 22 0.82 0.58 -4.51
C GLY A 22 -0.41 -0.20 -4.05
N TYR A 23 -0.82 -1.22 -4.82
CA TYR A 23 -1.97 -2.06 -4.48
C TYR A 23 -1.79 -2.81 -3.15
N ALA A 24 -0.66 -3.49 -2.97
CA ALA A 24 -0.36 -4.22 -1.73
C ALA A 24 -0.31 -3.29 -0.51
N PHE A 25 0.30 -2.11 -0.64
CA PHE A 25 0.32 -1.10 0.42
C PHE A 25 -1.08 -0.65 0.78
N THR A 26 -1.89 -0.32 -0.23
CA THR A 26 -3.26 0.16 -0.04
C THR A 26 -4.13 -0.89 0.64
N TRP A 27 -3.98 -2.15 0.24
CA TRP A 27 -4.70 -3.26 0.85
C TRP A 27 -4.38 -3.39 2.35
N GLY A 28 -3.10 -3.30 2.74
CA GLY A 28 -2.69 -3.30 4.14
C GLY A 28 -3.24 -2.09 4.93
N VAL A 29 -3.27 -0.91 4.32
CA VAL A 29 -3.85 0.30 4.91
C VAL A 29 -5.35 0.14 5.15
N ILE A 30 -6.10 -0.36 4.16
CA ILE A 30 -7.54 -0.58 4.27
C ILE A 30 -7.81 -1.61 5.38
N ALA A 31 -7.10 -2.74 5.37
CA ALA A 31 -7.28 -3.76 6.39
C ALA A 31 -7.00 -3.23 7.82
N PHE A 32 -5.92 -2.46 7.99
CA PHE A 32 -5.60 -1.84 9.26
C PHE A 32 -6.62 -0.78 9.68
N ALA A 33 -7.01 0.11 8.77
CA ALA A 33 -7.98 1.17 9.04
C ALA A 33 -9.34 0.59 9.42
N THR A 34 -9.85 -0.40 8.67
CA THR A 34 -11.12 -1.06 8.98
C THR A 34 -11.06 -1.73 10.35
N ALA A 35 -9.98 -2.47 10.66
CA ALA A 35 -9.81 -3.11 11.95
C ALA A 35 -9.71 -2.09 13.10
N ALA A 36 -8.98 -0.99 12.92
CA ALA A 36 -8.81 0.06 13.93
C ALA A 36 -10.11 0.84 14.19
N LEU A 37 -10.87 1.16 13.13
CA LEU A 37 -12.16 1.84 13.27
C LEU A 37 -13.20 0.95 13.93
N PHE A 38 -13.22 -0.34 13.57
CA PHE A 38 -14.07 -1.32 14.24
C PHE A 38 -13.71 -1.47 15.72
N ALA A 39 -12.42 -1.54 16.05
CA ALA A 39 -11.94 -1.54 17.44
C ALA A 39 -12.36 -0.29 18.23
N ALA A 40 -12.48 0.85 17.55
CA ALA A 40 -12.93 2.11 18.13
C ALA A 40 -14.46 2.17 18.35
N GLY A 41 -15.20 1.10 18.02
CA GLY A 41 -16.64 1.00 18.21
C GLY A 41 -17.49 1.45 17.03
N MET A 42 -16.87 1.68 15.85
CA MET A 42 -17.61 1.98 14.61
C MET A 42 -18.23 0.70 14.04
N GLU A 43 -19.40 0.82 13.42
CA GLU A 43 -19.99 -0.28 12.65
C GLU A 43 -19.03 -0.71 11.54
N PHE A 44 -18.89 -2.03 11.34
CA PHE A 44 -17.96 -2.59 10.35
C PHE A 44 -18.20 -2.04 8.94
N HIS A 45 -19.46 -1.86 8.56
CA HIS A 45 -19.81 -1.39 7.21
C HIS A 45 -19.39 0.06 6.96
N ASP A 46 -19.53 0.92 7.97
CA ASP A 46 -19.09 2.32 7.92
C ASP A 46 -17.56 2.41 7.95
N ALA A 47 -16.92 1.60 8.79
CA ALA A 47 -15.47 1.50 8.88
C ALA A 47 -14.85 1.06 7.56
N GLU A 48 -15.46 0.07 6.89
CA GLU A 48 -15.00 -0.43 5.59
C GLU A 48 -15.14 0.63 4.49
N HIS A 49 -16.30 1.29 4.39
CA HIS A 49 -16.52 2.36 3.40
C HIS A 49 -15.54 3.52 3.56
N LEU A 50 -15.35 4.00 4.79
CA LEU A 50 -14.40 5.08 5.06
C LEU A 50 -12.96 4.64 4.74
N SER A 51 -12.61 3.39 5.06
CA SER A 51 -11.30 2.82 4.76
C SER A 51 -11.05 2.69 3.26
N TYR A 52 -12.06 2.38 2.44
CA TYR A 52 -11.92 2.41 0.98
C TYR A 52 -11.65 3.81 0.42
N ILE A 53 -12.31 4.84 0.97
CA ILE A 53 -12.07 6.24 0.57
C ILE A 53 -10.63 6.64 0.90
N ILE A 54 -10.17 6.31 2.11
CA ILE A 54 -8.79 6.55 2.54
C ILE A 54 -7.82 5.74 1.66
N GLY A 55 -8.12 4.46 1.42
CA GLY A 55 -7.35 3.57 0.58
C GLY A 55 -7.16 4.15 -0.82
N PHE A 56 -8.21 4.68 -1.46
CA PHE A 56 -8.09 5.30 -2.77
C PHE A 56 -7.10 6.48 -2.76
N LEU A 57 -7.16 7.36 -1.76
CA LEU A 57 -6.22 8.48 -1.61
C LEU A 57 -4.78 7.99 -1.39
N VAL A 58 -4.62 6.94 -0.59
CA VAL A 58 -3.31 6.35 -0.33
C VAL A 58 -2.74 5.67 -1.57
N PHE A 59 -3.56 4.95 -2.35
CA PHE A 59 -3.16 4.38 -3.63
C PHE A 59 -2.68 5.47 -4.59
N LEU A 60 -3.42 6.57 -4.69
CA LEU A 60 -3.06 7.71 -5.53
C LEU A 60 -1.72 8.33 -5.09
N ALA A 61 -1.53 8.56 -3.78
CA ALA A 61 -0.28 9.10 -3.25
C ALA A 61 0.89 8.14 -3.47
N ALA A 62 0.70 6.84 -3.24
CA ALA A 62 1.67 5.77 -3.50
C ALA A 62 2.07 5.71 -4.98
N PHE A 63 1.08 5.78 -5.88
CA PHE A 63 1.29 5.79 -7.32
C PHE A 63 2.11 7.02 -7.74
N LEU A 64 1.74 8.21 -7.29
CA LEU A 64 2.48 9.44 -7.57
C LEU A 64 3.91 9.39 -7.01
N LEU A 65 4.10 8.88 -5.80
CA LEU A 65 5.42 8.70 -5.18
C LEU A 65 6.32 7.75 -5.97
N ALA A 66 5.76 6.69 -6.56
CA ALA A 66 6.53 5.75 -7.38
C ALA A 66 7.14 6.42 -8.63
N PHE A 67 6.47 7.43 -9.18
CA PHE A 67 6.94 8.22 -10.33
C PHE A 67 7.74 9.47 -9.94
N ALA A 68 7.47 10.07 -8.78
CA ALA A 68 8.21 11.24 -8.28
C ALA A 68 9.57 10.87 -7.66
N ALA A 69 9.69 9.69 -7.05
CA ALA A 69 10.91 9.30 -6.36
C ALA A 69 12.03 8.91 -7.33
N ARG A 70 13.22 9.46 -7.08
CA ARG A 70 14.45 9.23 -7.87
C ARG A 70 15.08 7.86 -7.64
N SER A 71 14.68 7.13 -6.59
CA SER A 71 15.28 5.86 -6.17
C SER A 71 14.23 4.76 -5.99
N LEU A 72 14.16 3.83 -6.96
CA LEU A 72 13.33 2.62 -6.92
C LEU A 72 13.45 1.80 -5.62
N PRO A 73 14.63 1.59 -5.03
CA PRO A 73 14.76 0.77 -3.82
C PRO A 73 14.01 1.38 -2.62
N LYS A 74 14.07 2.71 -2.46
CA LYS A 74 13.34 3.40 -1.38
C LYS A 74 11.83 3.34 -1.58
N VAL A 75 11.36 3.40 -2.82
CA VAL A 75 9.93 3.23 -3.16
C VAL A 75 9.45 1.84 -2.77
N TRP A 76 10.20 0.81 -3.13
CA TRP A 76 9.90 -0.57 -2.70
C TRP A 76 9.93 -0.71 -1.18
N LEU A 77 10.90 -0.11 -0.50
CA LEU A 77 11.02 -0.21 0.96
C LEU A 77 9.85 0.50 1.66
N VAL A 78 9.40 1.65 1.17
CA VAL A 78 8.25 2.36 1.75
C VAL A 78 6.94 1.64 1.43
N LEU A 79 6.73 1.19 0.19
CA LEU A 79 5.49 0.52 -0.21
C LEU A 79 5.38 -0.89 0.35
N ALA A 80 6.38 -1.73 0.14
CA ALA A 80 6.37 -3.11 0.63
C ALA A 80 6.61 -3.16 2.14
N GLY A 81 7.54 -2.35 2.67
CA GLY A 81 7.82 -2.30 4.10
C GLY A 81 6.69 -1.65 4.89
N GLY A 82 6.17 -0.51 4.42
CA GLY A 82 5.00 0.13 5.06
C GLY A 82 3.76 -0.76 4.99
N GLY A 83 3.55 -1.46 3.87
CA GLY A 83 2.41 -2.36 3.69
C GLY A 83 2.51 -3.57 4.61
N ALA A 84 3.69 -4.16 4.72
CA ALA A 84 3.95 -5.26 5.64
C ALA A 84 3.73 -4.86 7.11
N VAL A 85 4.23 -3.69 7.52
CA VAL A 85 4.04 -3.20 8.90
C VAL A 85 2.56 -2.97 9.20
N LEU A 86 1.81 -2.37 8.27
CA LEU A 86 0.38 -2.11 8.45
C LEU A 86 -0.42 -3.41 8.49
N THR A 87 -0.13 -4.37 7.62
CA THR A 87 -0.79 -5.68 7.63
C THR A 87 -0.49 -6.45 8.92
N ILE A 88 0.76 -6.46 9.38
CA ILE A 88 1.13 -7.10 10.66
C ILE A 88 0.39 -6.42 11.82
N GLY A 89 0.35 -5.08 11.83
CA GLY A 89 -0.41 -4.31 12.82
C GLY A 89 -1.90 -4.65 12.80
N ALA A 90 -2.48 -4.83 11.62
CA ALA A 90 -3.88 -5.19 11.44
C ALA A 90 -4.18 -6.57 12.00
N THR A 91 -3.33 -7.56 11.68
CA THR A 91 -3.47 -8.93 12.20
C THR A 91 -3.33 -8.97 13.71
N LEU A 92 -2.35 -8.26 14.28
CA LEU A 92 -2.17 -8.19 15.74
C LEU A 92 -3.39 -7.56 16.41
N LEU A 93 -3.95 -6.50 15.83
CA LEU A 93 -5.13 -5.84 16.37
C LEU A 93 -6.38 -6.73 16.25
N GLN A 94 -6.57 -7.41 15.12
CA GLN A 94 -7.65 -8.41 14.96
C GLN A 94 -7.56 -9.53 15.99
N THR A 95 -6.35 -9.99 16.32
CA THR A 95 -6.15 -11.07 17.31
C THR A 95 -6.54 -10.62 18.73
N GLN A 96 -6.58 -9.32 19.01
CA GLN A 96 -7.03 -8.79 20.31
C GLN A 96 -8.55 -8.54 20.37
N LEU A 97 -9.23 -8.54 19.23
CA LEU A 97 -10.67 -8.28 19.12
C LEU A 97 -11.51 -9.56 19.01
N VAL A 98 -10.89 -10.69 18.66
CA VAL A 98 -11.47 -12.04 18.58
C VAL A 98 -11.15 -12.81 19.85
#